data_AF-A0A3A0B837-F1
#
_entry.id   AF-A0A3A0B837-F1
#
_cell.length_a   1.000
_cell.length_b   1.000
_cell.length_c   1.000
_cell.angle_alpha   90.00
_cell.angle_beta   90.00
_cell.angle_gamma   90.00
#
_symmetry.space_group_name_H-M   'P 1'
#
loop_
_entity.id
_entity.type
_entity.pdbx_description
1 polymer ?
#
loop_
_entity_poly.entity_id
_entity_poly.type
_entity_poly.pdbx_seq_one_letter_code
_entity_poly.pdbx_strand_id
1 'polypeptide(L)'
;MAQSEQKGKQILNTLLVVMIGQVGCLTLIVILASVFLGLWLDGQFGTKPTFTLILLIAGIPLSVLLMLTVSRRTLAKLQETNNKEKE
;
A
#
# COMPACT_ATOMS: atom_id res chain seq x y z
N MET A 1 -31.15 -24.78 1.15
CA MET A 1 -29.90 -24.40 1.85
C MET A 1 -28.67 -24.34 0.93
N ALA A 2 -28.67 -24.95 -0.27
CA ALA A 2 -27.53 -24.89 -1.21
C ALA A 2 -27.35 -23.53 -1.95
N GLN A 3 -28.40 -22.69 -2.02
CA GLN A 3 -28.35 -21.44 -2.81
C GLN A 3 -27.60 -20.29 -2.12
N SER A 4 -27.54 -20.27 -0.78
CA SER A 4 -26.82 -19.24 -0.01
C SER A 4 -25.30 -19.44 -0.03
N GLU A 5 -24.85 -20.69 -0.04
CA GLU A 5 -23.42 -21.04 -0.10
C GLU A 5 -22.79 -20.67 -1.45
N GLN A 6 -23.55 -20.85 -2.54
CA GLN A 6 -23.10 -20.50 -3.88
C GLN A 6 -23.02 -18.98 -4.09
N LYS A 7 -23.99 -18.20 -3.56
CA LYS A 7 -23.92 -16.73 -3.55
C LYS A 7 -22.70 -16.22 -2.76
N GLY A 8 -22.41 -16.81 -1.60
CA GLY A 8 -21.23 -16.47 -0.80
C GLY A 8 -19.91 -16.68 -1.56
N LYS A 9 -19.74 -17.84 -2.19
CA LYS A 9 -18.54 -18.16 -3.01
C LYS A 9 -18.40 -17.23 -4.22
N GLN A 10 -19.51 -16.83 -4.85
CA GLN A 10 -19.52 -15.87 -5.96
C GLN A 10 -19.06 -14.48 -5.50
N ILE A 11 -19.58 -13.98 -4.37
CA ILE A 11 -19.18 -12.68 -3.79
C ILE A 11 -17.69 -12.70 -3.42
N LEU A 12 -17.20 -13.78 -2.80
CA LEU A 12 -15.78 -13.91 -2.45
C LEU A 12 -14.88 -13.96 -3.69
N ASN A 13 -15.28 -14.67 -4.76
CA ASN A 13 -14.51 -14.70 -6.01
C ASN A 13 -14.49 -13.32 -6.69
N THR A 14 -15.61 -12.59 -6.70
CA THR A 14 -15.65 -11.21 -7.19
C THR A 14 -14.78 -10.27 -6.36
N LEU A 15 -14.82 -10.38 -5.02
CA LEU A 15 -13.96 -9.59 -4.14
C LEU A 15 -12.47 -9.90 -4.35
N LEU A 16 -12.10 -11.17 -4.53
CA LEU A 16 -10.73 -11.54 -4.87
C LEU A 16 -10.28 -10.92 -6.19
N VAL A 17 -11.11 -10.98 -7.23
CA VAL A 17 -10.79 -10.35 -8.53
C VAL A 17 -10.62 -8.84 -8.40
N VAL A 18 -11.51 -8.17 -7.64
CA VAL A 18 -11.41 -6.73 -7.38
C VAL A 18 -10.14 -6.39 -6.61
N MET A 19 -9.80 -7.15 -5.57
CA MET A 19 -8.57 -6.96 -4.79
C MET A 19 -7.32 -7.15 -5.65
N ILE A 20 -7.26 -8.22 -6.45
CA ILE A 20 -6.13 -8.48 -7.36
C ILE A 20 -6.02 -7.36 -8.39
N GLY A 21 -7.13 -6.91 -8.96
CA GLY A 21 -7.16 -5.80 -9.90
C GLY A 21 -6.70 -4.48 -9.27
N GLN A 22 -7.15 -4.17 -8.06
CA GLN A 22 -6.76 -2.96 -7.34
C GLN A 22 -5.27 -2.97 -6.98
N VAL A 23 -4.78 -4.07 -6.43
CA VAL A 23 -3.36 -4.22 -6.07
C VAL A 23 -2.48 -4.17 -7.32
N GLY A 24 -2.88 -4.84 -8.40
CA GLY A 24 -2.16 -4.82 -9.68
C GLY A 24 -2.10 -3.42 -10.29
N CYS A 25 -3.24 -2.71 -10.32
CA CYS A 25 -3.33 -1.35 -10.82
C CYS A 25 -2.47 -0.38 -9.98
N LEU A 26 -2.56 -0.46 -8.65
CA LEU A 26 -1.75 0.34 -7.74
C LEU A 26 -0.25 0.08 -7.92
N THR A 27 0.15 -1.19 -8.08
CA THR A 27 1.54 -1.58 -8.30
C THR A 27 2.08 -1.00 -9.61
N LEU A 28 1.30 -1.06 -10.70
CA LEU A 28 1.68 -0.44 -11.98
C LEU A 28 1.87 1.07 -11.85
N ILE A 29 0.96 1.77 -11.15
CA ILE A 29 1.06 3.21 -10.91
C ILE A 29 2.34 3.52 -10.12
N VAL A 30 2.64 2.76 -9.07
CA VAL A 30 3.85 2.95 -8.25
C VAL A 30 5.12 2.75 -9.08
N ILE A 31 5.18 1.70 -9.90
CA ILE A 31 6.33 1.44 -10.78
C ILE A 31 6.50 2.59 -11.77
N LEU A 32 5.44 2.99 -12.47
CA LEU A 32 5.49 4.09 -13.44
C LEU A 32 5.92 5.40 -12.78
N ALA A 33 5.35 5.74 -11.62
CA ALA A 33 5.72 6.91 -10.86
C ALA A 33 7.19 6.84 -10.44
N SER A 34 7.66 5.72 -9.89
CA SER A 34 9.04 5.56 -9.45
C SER A 34 10.04 5.67 -10.60
N VAL A 35 9.71 5.14 -11.79
CA VAL A 35 10.56 5.23 -12.98
C VAL A 35 10.59 6.66 -13.52
N PHE A 36 9.44 7.32 -13.66
CA PHE A 36 9.39 8.70 -14.15
C PHE A 36 10.06 9.69 -13.20
N LEU A 37 9.77 9.59 -11.91
CA LEU A 37 10.37 10.44 -10.88
C LEU A 37 11.87 10.19 -10.77
N GLY A 38 12.28 8.92 -10.86
CA GLY A 38 13.68 8.52 -10.88
C GLY A 38 14.43 9.08 -12.09
N LEU A 39 13.93 8.88 -13.31
CA LEU A 39 14.55 9.41 -14.54
C LEU A 39 14.64 10.94 -14.54
N TRP A 40 13.61 11.62 -14.04
CA TRP A 40 13.58 13.09 -13.98
C TRP A 40 14.63 13.64 -13.01
N LEU A 41 14.79 12.99 -11.85
CA LEU A 41 15.84 13.35 -10.88
C LEU A 41 17.24 13.01 -11.41
N ASP A 42 17.39 11.87 -12.08
CA ASP A 42 18.64 11.39 -12.67
C ASP A 42 19.14 12.33 -13.79
N GLY A 43 18.21 12.86 -14.59
CA GLY A 43 18.47 13.88 -15.61
C GLY A 43 18.92 15.23 -15.05
N GLN A 44 18.50 15.58 -13.83
CA GLN A 44 18.92 16.83 -13.16
C GLN A 44 20.34 16.73 -12.57
N PHE A 45 20.82 15.54 -12.22
CA PHE A 45 22.13 15.32 -11.59
C PHE A 45 23.21 14.78 -12.55
N GLY A 46 22.86 14.49 -13.82
CA GLY A 46 23.82 14.11 -14.85
C GLY A 46 24.56 12.78 -14.60
N THR A 47 24.12 12.00 -13.62
CA THR A 47 24.67 10.69 -13.23
C THR A 47 23.64 9.63 -13.60
N LYS A 48 24.07 8.59 -14.32
CA LYS A 48 23.34 7.37 -14.76
C LYS A 48 22.33 6.84 -13.72
N PRO A 49 21.29 6.02 -14.08
CA PRO A 49 20.05 5.70 -13.33
C PRO A 49 20.24 5.12 -11.94
N THR A 50 20.80 5.94 -11.05
CA THR A 50 21.19 5.57 -9.70
C THR A 50 20.15 6.09 -8.71
N PHE A 51 19.56 7.26 -8.99
CA PHE A 51 18.50 7.79 -8.14
C PHE A 51 17.22 6.94 -8.22
N THR A 52 16.84 6.46 -9.41
CA THR A 52 15.73 5.52 -9.59
C THR A 52 15.93 4.24 -8.77
N LEU A 53 17.16 3.73 -8.74
CA LEU A 53 17.51 2.49 -8.04
C LEU A 53 17.53 2.70 -6.52
N ILE A 54 18.05 3.83 -6.05
CA ILE A 54 18.04 4.20 -4.63
C ILE A 54 16.62 4.45 -4.14
N LEU A 55 15.78 5.14 -4.92
CA LEU A 55 14.38 5.41 -4.53
C LEU A 55 13.55 4.13 -4.51
N LEU A 56 13.81 3.20 -5.42
CA LEU A 56 13.21 1.86 -5.42
C LEU A 56 13.62 1.06 -4.17
N ILE A 57 14.92 1.01 -3.87
CA ILE A 57 15.45 0.34 -2.67
C ILE A 57 14.94 1.01 -1.39
N ALA A 58 14.82 2.34 -1.38
CA ALA A 58 14.31 3.13 -0.26
C ALA A 58 12.78 3.01 -0.09
N GLY A 59 12.04 2.63 -1.14
CA GLY A 59 10.61 2.38 -1.05
C GLY A 59 10.26 1.24 -0.08
N ILE A 60 11.10 0.21 0.00
CA ILE A 60 10.93 -0.92 0.92
C ILE A 60 11.01 -0.47 2.41
N PRO A 61 12.10 0.15 2.89
CA PRO A 61 12.18 0.63 4.27
C PRO A 61 11.16 1.75 4.54
N LEU A 62 10.86 2.62 3.55
CA LEU A 62 9.87 3.69 3.70
C LEU A 62 8.46 3.14 3.92
N SER A 63 8.06 2.10 3.19
CA SER A 63 6.76 1.44 3.34
C SER A 63 6.57 0.87 4.76
N VAL A 64 7.59 0.17 5.27
CA VAL A 64 7.59 -0.38 6.64
C VAL A 64 7.49 0.74 7.68
N LEU A 65 8.24 1.83 7.50
CA LEU A 65 8.22 2.98 8.41
C LEU A 65 6.84 3.66 8.47
N LEU A 66 6.20 3.84 7.32
CA LEU A 66 4.85 4.40 7.23
C LEU A 66 3.82 3.49 7.90
N MET A 67 3.88 2.19 7.65
CA MET A 67 2.95 1.23 8.25
C MET A 67 3.09 1.18 9.79
N LEU A 68 4.32 1.24 10.30
CA LEU A 68 4.57 1.28 11.75
C LEU A 68 4.08 2.59 12.38
N THR A 69 4.30 3.74 11.74
CA THR A 69 3.83 5.03 12.29
C THR A 69 2.31 5.14 12.27
N VAL A 70 1.66 4.71 11.20
CA VAL A 70 0.18 4.66 11.12
C VAL A 70 -0.39 3.69 12.13
N SER A 71 0.15 2.46 12.23
CA SER A 71 -0.34 1.47 13.21
C SER A 71 -0.23 1.98 14.64
N ARG A 72 0.89 2.63 15.00
CA ARG A 72 1.07 3.20 16.34
C ARG A 72 0.08 4.32 16.62
N ARG A 73 -0.25 5.15 15.64
CA ARG A 73 -1.28 6.19 15.78
C ARG A 73 -2.68 5.59 15.94
N THR A 74 -3.01 4.55 15.19
CA THR A 74 -4.29 3.83 15.32
C THR A 74 -4.39 3.13 16.68
N LEU A 75 -3.34 2.47 17.14
CA LEU A 75 -3.29 1.84 18.46
C LEU A 75 -3.45 2.86 19.59
N ALA A 76 -2.77 4.01 19.49
CA ALA A 76 -2.93 5.10 20.46
C ALA A 76 -4.38 5.63 20.49
N LYS A 77 -5.03 5.76 19.33
CA LYS A 77 -6.44 6.15 19.22
C LYS A 77 -7.39 5.12 19.84
N LEU A 78 -7.12 3.84 19.67
CA LEU A 78 -7.93 2.77 20.28
C LEU A 78 -7.80 2.75 21.81
N GLN A 79 -6.59 2.99 22.32
CA GLN A 79 -6.33 3.04 23.76
C GLN A 79 -6.99 4.26 24.43
N GLU A 80 -7.01 5.40 23.73
CA GLU A 80 -7.68 6.63 24.17
C GLU A 80 -9.21 6.47 24.21
N THR A 81 -9.81 5.80 23.22
CA THR A 81 -11.23 5.44 23.21
C THR A 81 -11.59 4.45 24.32
N ASN A 82 -10.75 3.44 24.58
CA ASN A 82 -11.01 2.45 25.65
C ASN A 82 -11.01 3.08 27.05
N ASN A 83 -10.21 4.12 27.28
CA ASN A 83 -10.15 4.80 28.57
C ASN A 83 -11.36 5.72 28.80
N LYS A 84 -11.89 6.36 27.76
CA LYS A 84 -13.11 7.18 27.83
C LYS A 84 -14.41 6.39 28.07
N GLU A 85 -14.41 5.09 27.77
CA GLU A 85 -15.55 4.20 28.02
C GLU A 85 -15.58 3.67 29.47
N LYS A 86 -14.53 3.93 30.26
CA LYS A 86 -14.39 3.48 31.66
C LYS A 86 -14.56 4.59 32.71
N GLU A 87 -14.76 5.83 32.30
CA GLU A 87 -15.13 6.97 33.17
C GLU A 87 -16.63 7.28 33.06
#